data_AF-A0EW67-F1
#
_entry.id   AF-A0EW67-F1
#
_cell.length_a   1.000
_cell.length_b   1.000
_cell.length_c   1.000
_cell.angle_alpha   90.00
_cell.angle_beta   90.00
_cell.angle_gamma   90.00
#
_symmetry.space_group_name_H-M   'P 1'
#
loop_
_entity.id
_entity.type
_entity.pdbx_description
1 polymer ?
#
loop_
_entity_poly.entity_id
_entity_poly.type
_entity_poly.pdbx_seq_one_letter_code
_entity_poly.pdbx_strand_id
1 'polypeptide(L)'
;LAKTSGKDIVQFAKAVEISHPTIDGKVCNGDHATGTTSATAGYKAEPDSTYTAQCSNLGSGSKGKKSFSTFVKDVDLHNKNWPTGKIYSGSSTVDGTPNGNAKAVAKDLVALNGDEKTIVAGLLAKT
;
A
#
# COMPACT_ATOMS: atom_id res chain seq x y z
N LEU A 1 -1.73 8.44 9.37
CA LEU A 1 -1.14 7.15 8.96
C LEU A 1 0.35 7.02 9.23
N ALA A 2 1.21 8.04 9.02
CA ALA A 2 2.65 7.89 9.26
C ALA A 2 3.05 7.53 10.71
N LYS A 3 2.21 7.89 11.70
CA LYS A 3 2.37 7.51 13.12
C LYS A 3 1.76 6.15 13.47
N THR A 4 0.95 5.58 12.58
CA THR A 4 0.34 4.25 12.75
C THR A 4 1.46 3.22 12.57
N SER A 5 1.55 2.22 13.45
CA SER A 5 2.60 1.23 13.31
C SER A 5 2.35 0.32 12.11
N GLY A 6 3.42 -0.33 11.63
CA GLY A 6 3.34 -1.34 10.59
C GLY A 6 2.46 -2.54 10.96
N LYS A 7 2.40 -2.87 12.26
CA LYS A 7 1.52 -3.92 12.77
C LYS A 7 0.05 -3.51 12.73
N ASP A 8 -0.26 -2.29 13.14
CA ASP A 8 -1.65 -1.80 13.18
C ASP A 8 -2.21 -1.63 11.76
N ILE A 9 -1.40 -1.16 10.81
CA ILE A 9 -1.85 -1.03 9.41
C ILE A 9 -2.13 -2.40 8.77
N VAL A 10 -1.37 -3.44 9.14
CA VAL A 10 -1.62 -4.83 8.70
C VAL A 10 -2.95 -5.35 9.26
N GLN A 11 -3.22 -5.11 10.55
CA GLN A 11 -4.50 -5.52 11.15
C GLN A 11 -5.69 -4.79 10.52
N PHE A 12 -5.53 -3.48 10.28
CA PHE A 12 -6.53 -2.69 9.58
C PHE A 12 -6.82 -3.23 8.17
N ALA A 13 -5.79 -3.50 7.38
CA ALA A 13 -5.96 -4.08 6.05
C ALA A 13 -6.70 -5.43 6.07
N LYS A 14 -6.38 -6.31 7.04
CA LYS A 14 -7.09 -7.58 7.23
C LYS A 14 -8.57 -7.39 7.58
N ALA A 15 -8.89 -6.37 8.40
CA ALA A 15 -10.27 -6.05 8.72
C ALA A 15 -11.05 -5.55 7.49
N VAL A 16 -10.40 -4.74 6.63
CA VAL A 16 -10.96 -4.27 5.36
C VAL A 16 -11.19 -5.42 4.39
N GLU A 17 -10.20 -6.32 4.23
CA GLU A 17 -10.29 -7.52 3.37
C GLU A 17 -11.53 -8.37 3.68
N ILE A 18 -11.73 -8.68 4.97
CA ILE A 18 -12.81 -9.56 5.43
C ILE A 18 -14.17 -8.87 5.30
N SER A 19 -14.25 -7.59 5.65
CA SER A 19 -15.53 -6.91 5.81
C SER A 19 -16.00 -6.24 4.51
N HIS A 20 -15.08 -5.71 3.71
CA HIS A 20 -15.35 -4.86 2.55
C HIS A 20 -14.32 -5.07 1.43
N PRO A 21 -14.33 -6.24 0.75
CA PRO A 21 -13.37 -6.56 -0.30
C PRO A 21 -13.36 -5.57 -1.48
N THR A 22 -14.48 -4.89 -1.74
CA THR A 22 -14.54 -3.80 -2.72
C THR A 22 -13.68 -2.60 -2.33
N ILE A 23 -13.58 -2.27 -1.04
CA ILE A 23 -12.71 -1.20 -0.52
C ILE A 23 -11.25 -1.68 -0.51
N ASP A 24 -11.02 -2.94 -0.13
CA ASP A 24 -9.69 -3.57 -0.18
C ASP A 24 -9.07 -3.45 -1.57
N GLY A 25 -9.86 -3.69 -2.63
CA GLY A 25 -9.45 -3.53 -4.02
C GLY A 25 -9.27 -2.09 -4.51
N LYS A 26 -9.56 -1.07 -3.70
CA LYS A 26 -9.41 0.36 -4.08
C LYS A 26 -8.13 1.00 -3.54
N VAL A 27 -7.55 0.43 -2.50
CA VAL A 27 -6.39 0.99 -1.79
C VAL A 27 -5.13 0.23 -2.21
N CYS A 28 -4.05 0.95 -2.51
CA CYS A 28 -2.83 0.36 -3.07
C CYS A 28 -3.10 -0.48 -4.33
N ASN A 29 -3.94 0.03 -5.24
CA ASN A 29 -4.25 -0.65 -6.50
C ASN A 29 -3.99 0.25 -7.74
N GLY A 30 -3.21 1.32 -7.56
CA GLY A 30 -2.90 2.32 -8.57
C GLY A 30 -1.44 2.37 -9.00
N ASP A 31 -1.07 3.48 -9.65
CA ASP A 31 0.23 3.77 -10.28
C ASP A 31 0.82 5.13 -9.84
N HIS A 32 0.34 5.69 -8.72
CA HIS A 32 0.69 7.03 -8.25
C HIS A 32 1.76 7.10 -7.15
N ALA A 33 2.44 6.01 -6.79
CA ALA A 33 3.54 6.08 -5.83
C ALA A 33 4.75 6.82 -6.42
N THR A 34 5.45 7.54 -5.56
CA THR A 34 6.63 8.33 -5.93
C THR A 34 7.91 7.56 -5.61
N GLY A 35 8.84 7.39 -6.57
CA GLY A 35 10.19 6.89 -6.26
C GLY A 35 10.81 5.87 -7.22
N THR A 36 10.15 5.48 -8.31
CA THR A 36 10.76 4.66 -9.38
C THR A 36 10.30 5.13 -10.74
N THR A 37 11.05 4.82 -11.79
CA THR A 37 10.73 5.16 -13.17
C THR A 37 9.92 4.09 -13.92
N SER A 38 9.50 2.99 -13.27
CA SER A 38 8.85 1.89 -13.98
C SER A 38 7.69 1.27 -13.22
N ALA A 39 6.58 1.18 -13.94
CA ALA A 39 5.39 0.39 -13.64
C ALA A 39 5.74 -1.05 -13.21
N THR A 40 5.37 -1.46 -11.99
CA THR A 40 5.76 -2.78 -11.45
C THR A 40 4.70 -3.88 -11.63
N ALA A 41 5.13 -5.14 -11.66
CA ALA A 41 4.26 -6.31 -11.84
C ALA A 41 3.49 -6.70 -10.57
N GLY A 42 3.81 -6.12 -9.42
CA GLY A 42 3.18 -6.45 -8.14
C GLY A 42 4.07 -6.10 -6.96
N TYR A 43 3.74 -6.69 -5.82
CA TYR A 43 4.35 -6.35 -4.54
C TYR A 43 5.39 -7.38 -4.09
N LYS A 44 6.43 -6.89 -3.44
CA LYS A 44 7.48 -7.68 -2.79
C LYS A 44 8.16 -6.82 -1.72
N ALA A 45 8.53 -7.44 -0.60
CA ALA A 45 9.19 -6.74 0.49
C ALA A 45 10.59 -6.21 0.14
N GLU A 46 11.33 -6.94 -0.70
CA GLU A 46 12.60 -6.48 -1.28
C GLU A 46 12.41 -6.17 -2.76
N PRO A 47 12.16 -4.91 -3.15
CA PRO A 47 11.86 -4.55 -4.53
C PRO A 47 13.05 -4.88 -5.44
N ASP A 48 12.73 -5.14 -6.70
CA ASP A 48 13.71 -5.37 -7.77
C ASP A 48 13.26 -4.64 -9.05
N SER A 49 13.85 -4.96 -10.20
CA SER A 49 13.47 -4.34 -11.47
C SER A 49 12.03 -4.64 -11.90
N THR A 50 11.34 -5.58 -11.24
CA THR A 50 10.01 -6.09 -11.61
C THR A 50 8.95 -5.79 -10.54
N TYR A 51 9.30 -5.90 -9.25
CA TYR A 51 8.37 -5.78 -8.12
C TYR A 51 8.66 -4.58 -7.24
N THR A 52 7.62 -4.03 -6.61
CA THR A 52 7.70 -2.85 -5.75
C THR A 52 7.41 -3.14 -4.28
N ALA A 53 8.02 -2.37 -3.39
CA ALA A 53 7.65 -2.26 -1.98
C ALA A 53 6.84 -0.97 -1.71
N GLN A 54 6.30 -0.34 -2.77
CA GLN A 54 5.56 0.91 -2.70
C GLN A 54 4.07 0.74 -2.97
N CYS A 55 3.21 1.26 -2.09
CA CYS A 55 1.76 1.30 -2.30
C CYS A 55 1.44 2.08 -3.58
N SER A 56 0.65 1.48 -4.48
CA SER A 56 0.24 2.09 -5.75
C SER A 56 1.37 2.44 -6.74
N ASN A 57 2.43 1.64 -6.87
CA ASN A 57 3.45 1.77 -7.93
C ASN A 57 3.29 0.67 -9.01
N LEU A 58 2.06 0.35 -9.40
CA LEU A 58 1.77 -0.79 -10.28
C LEU A 58 1.73 -0.38 -11.75
N GLY A 59 2.13 -1.31 -12.62
CA GLY A 59 1.97 -1.17 -14.06
C GLY A 59 0.60 -1.57 -14.58
N SER A 60 0.32 -1.26 -15.84
CA SER A 60 -0.98 -1.54 -16.50
C SER A 60 -1.43 -3.00 -16.38
N GLY A 61 -0.49 -3.95 -16.33
CA GLY A 61 -0.80 -5.38 -16.17
C GLY A 61 -1.32 -5.77 -14.78
N SER A 62 -1.00 -4.98 -13.75
CA SER A 62 -1.25 -5.29 -12.33
C SER A 62 -2.14 -4.26 -11.63
N LYS A 63 -2.21 -3.02 -12.16
CA LYS A 63 -3.18 -2.00 -11.77
C LYS A 63 -4.60 -2.54 -11.91
N GLY A 64 -5.44 -2.28 -10.93
CA GLY A 64 -6.80 -2.84 -10.88
C GLY A 64 -6.88 -4.29 -10.42
N LYS A 65 -5.76 -5.01 -10.28
CA LYS A 65 -5.72 -6.45 -9.95
C LYS A 65 -5.06 -6.76 -8.61
N LYS A 66 -4.57 -5.75 -7.89
CA LYS A 66 -4.01 -5.88 -6.54
C LYS A 66 -4.96 -5.23 -5.54
N SER A 67 -4.60 -5.32 -4.27
CA SER A 67 -5.41 -4.83 -3.17
C SER A 67 -4.55 -4.41 -2.01
N PHE A 68 -5.18 -3.78 -1.03
CA PHE A 68 -4.51 -3.34 0.19
C PHE A 68 -4.01 -4.53 1.02
N SER A 69 -4.83 -5.57 1.19
CA SER A 69 -4.43 -6.83 1.81
C SER A 69 -3.21 -7.47 1.13
N THR A 70 -3.19 -7.49 -0.22
CA THR A 70 -2.04 -8.02 -0.98
C THR A 70 -0.79 -7.17 -0.73
N PHE A 71 -0.93 -5.83 -0.75
CA PHE A 71 0.16 -4.92 -0.44
C PHE A 71 0.74 -5.17 0.96
N VAL A 72 -0.09 -5.21 2.00
CA VAL A 72 0.43 -5.38 3.38
C VAL A 72 1.08 -6.75 3.59
N LYS A 73 0.58 -7.79 2.91
CA LYS A 73 1.09 -9.16 2.98
C LYS A 73 2.44 -9.30 2.29
N ASP A 74 2.54 -8.80 1.06
CA ASP A 74 3.71 -9.05 0.21
C ASP A 74 4.87 -8.10 0.51
N VAL A 75 4.59 -6.94 1.15
CA VAL A 75 5.59 -5.89 1.43
C VAL A 75 6.18 -5.97 2.85
N ASP A 76 5.68 -6.86 3.72
CA ASP A 76 6.18 -7.06 5.10
C ASP A 76 6.18 -5.78 5.95
N LEU A 77 5.03 -5.10 6.01
CA LEU A 77 4.89 -3.83 6.74
C LEU A 77 5.10 -3.97 8.25
N HIS A 78 4.95 -5.18 8.81
CA HIS A 78 5.15 -5.42 10.23
C HIS A 78 6.59 -5.13 10.68
N ASN A 79 7.58 -5.47 9.85
CA ASN A 79 8.99 -5.40 10.20
C ASN A 79 9.77 -4.33 9.43
N LYS A 80 9.32 -3.98 8.21
CA LYS A 80 10.02 -3.04 7.32
C LYS A 80 9.05 -2.34 6.37
N ASN A 81 9.55 -1.48 5.50
CA ASN A 81 8.78 -0.82 4.43
C ASN A 81 7.60 0.08 4.86
N TRP A 82 7.42 0.32 6.16
CA TRP A 82 6.46 1.28 6.68
C TRP A 82 7.16 2.28 7.62
N PRO A 83 6.84 3.58 7.55
CA PRO A 83 5.89 4.25 6.63
C PRO A 83 6.48 4.64 5.26
N THR A 84 7.79 4.52 5.08
CA THR A 84 8.53 5.09 3.93
C THR A 84 8.49 4.22 2.66
N GLY A 85 8.53 2.90 2.79
CA GLY A 85 8.69 1.99 1.65
C GLY A 85 10.11 1.99 1.08
N LYS A 86 10.43 0.97 0.28
CA LYS A 86 11.71 0.82 -0.40
C LYS A 86 11.53 0.88 -1.91
N ILE A 87 12.60 1.23 -2.61
CA ILE A 87 12.66 1.30 -4.07
C ILE A 87 13.87 0.53 -4.58
N TYR A 88 13.76 0.01 -5.80
CA TYR A 88 14.89 -0.53 -6.53
C TYR A 88 15.58 0.57 -7.32
N SER A 89 16.86 0.80 -7.04
CA SER A 89 17.67 1.83 -7.71
C SER A 89 18.96 1.21 -8.25
N GLY A 90 19.06 1.14 -9.58
CA GLY A 90 20.18 0.56 -10.34
C GLY A 90 20.32 -0.96 -10.14
N SER A 91 20.88 -1.33 -8.99
CA SER A 91 21.16 -2.72 -8.57
C SER A 91 20.93 -2.95 -7.07
N SER A 92 20.37 -1.98 -6.36
CA SER A 92 20.25 -2.01 -4.91
C SER A 92 18.86 -1.59 -4.43
N THR A 93 18.50 -2.07 -3.25
CA THR A 93 17.30 -1.62 -2.54
C THR A 93 17.67 -0.45 -1.63
N VAL A 94 17.01 0.69 -1.82
CA VAL A 94 17.18 1.89 -0.99
C VAL A 94 15.83 2.35 -0.45
N ASP A 95 15.85 3.21 0.58
CA ASP A 95 14.61 3.81 1.08
C ASP A 95 14.01 4.77 0.04
N GLY A 96 12.69 4.74 -0.08
CA GLY A 96 11.96 5.67 -0.93
C GLY A 96 11.77 7.04 -0.30
N THR A 97 10.86 7.83 -0.86
CA THR A 97 10.46 9.12 -0.28
C THR A 97 9.96 8.94 1.15
N PRO A 98 10.41 9.75 2.13
CA PRO A 98 9.95 9.66 3.52
C PRO A 98 8.41 9.64 3.64
N ASN A 99 7.90 8.64 4.36
CA ASN A 99 6.48 8.35 4.53
C ASN A 99 5.72 8.03 3.22
N GLY A 100 6.40 7.60 2.16
CA GLY A 100 5.82 7.36 0.83
C GLY A 100 4.62 6.41 0.86
N ASN A 101 4.76 5.24 1.50
CA ASN A 101 3.66 4.28 1.64
C ASN A 101 2.50 4.84 2.45
N ALA A 102 2.78 5.49 3.58
CA ALA A 102 1.72 6.09 4.39
C ALA A 102 0.96 7.21 3.66
N LYS A 103 1.63 7.99 2.82
CA LYS A 103 1.01 9.03 1.98
C LYS A 103 0.16 8.43 0.88
N ALA A 104 0.64 7.39 0.20
CA ALA A 104 -0.12 6.70 -0.85
C ALA A 104 -1.40 6.04 -0.30
N VAL A 105 -1.30 5.30 0.82
CA VAL A 105 -2.49 4.75 1.50
C VAL A 105 -3.46 5.87 1.88
N ALA A 106 -2.98 6.97 2.49
CA ALA A 106 -3.84 8.08 2.86
C ALA A 106 -4.56 8.70 1.65
N LYS A 107 -3.85 8.84 0.52
CA LYS A 107 -4.41 9.37 -0.72
C LYS A 107 -5.56 8.50 -1.23
N ASP A 108 -5.39 7.19 -1.21
CA ASP A 108 -6.44 6.25 -1.64
C ASP A 108 -7.65 6.28 -0.70
N LEU A 109 -7.43 6.32 0.62
CA LEU A 109 -8.53 6.43 1.60
C LEU A 109 -9.33 7.73 1.45
N VAL A 110 -8.66 8.84 1.11
CA VAL A 110 -9.32 10.14 0.86
C VAL A 110 -10.06 10.15 -0.48
N ALA A 111 -9.69 9.30 -1.44
CA ALA A 111 -10.37 9.19 -2.73
C ALA A 111 -11.64 8.33 -2.68
N LEU A 112 -11.88 7.57 -1.60
CA LEU A 112 -13.10 6.79 -1.40
C LEU A 112 -14.36 7.68 -1.38
N ASN A 113 -15.51 7.08 -1.68
CA ASN A 113 -16.79 7.79 -1.56
C ASN A 113 -17.20 8.00 -0.08
N GLY A 114 -18.29 8.74 0.16
CA GLY A 114 -18.71 9.10 1.53
C GLY A 114 -19.02 7.89 2.43
N ASP A 115 -19.74 6.90 1.90
CA ASP A 115 -20.13 5.70 2.65
C ASP A 115 -18.90 4.82 2.95
N GLU A 116 -18.04 4.64 1.96
CA GLU A 116 -16.78 3.89 2.09
C GLU A 116 -15.84 4.51 3.13
N LYS A 117 -15.76 5.84 3.16
CA LYS A 117 -14.99 6.56 4.19
C LYS A 117 -15.56 6.32 5.59
N THR A 118 -16.88 6.34 5.72
CA THR A 118 -17.56 6.10 7.01
C THR A 118 -17.28 4.69 7.51
N ILE A 119 -17.35 3.71 6.61
CA ILE A 119 -17.00 2.31 6.89
C ILE A 119 -15.54 2.20 7.34
N VAL A 120 -14.61 2.77 6.57
CA VAL A 120 -13.17 2.73 6.88
C VAL A 120 -12.88 3.38 8.23
N ALA A 121 -13.49 4.53 8.53
CA ALA A 121 -13.33 5.18 9.82
C ALA A 121 -13.83 4.30 10.97
N GLY A 122 -14.97 3.62 10.78
CA GLY A 122 -15.51 2.68 11.77
C GLY A 122 -14.63 1.44 11.97
N LEU A 123 -13.98 0.94 10.91
CA LEU A 123 -13.01 -0.16 11.01
C LEU A 123 -11.72 0.30 11.71
N LEU A 124 -11.17 1.45 11.31
CA LEU A 124 -9.97 2.05 11.93
C LEU A 124 -10.16 2.29 13.43
N ALA A 125 -11.36 2.65 13.88
CA ALA A 125 -11.64 2.86 15.30
C ALA A 125 -11.65 1.56 16.12
N LYS A 126 -11.72 0.40 15.47
CA LYS A 126 -11.79 -0.93 16.10
C LYS A 126 -10.49 -1.72 16.00
N THR A 127 -9.50 -1.18 15.29
CA THR A 127 -8.20 -1.82 15.01
C THR A 127 -7.08 -0.98 15.58
#